data_AF-A0A3R7AVW7-F1
#
_entry.id   AF-A0A3R7AVW7-F1
#
_cell.length_a   1.000
_cell.length_b   1.000
_cell.length_c   1.000
_cell.angle_alpha   90.00
_cell.angle_beta   90.00
_cell.angle_gamma   90.00
#
_symmetry.space_group_name_H-M   'P 1'
#
loop_
_entity.id
_entity.type
_entity.pdbx_description
1 polymer ?
#
loop_
_entity_poly.entity_id
_entity_poly.type
_entity_poly.pdbx_seq_one_letter_code
_entity_poly.pdbx_strand_id
1 'polypeptide(L)' 'MKQLSVYRINLNNMDGDGAFLCPSCGALISPDDVSEKTYKIIDMETYEDGSLKTLSLMCKKCDAKIVLEGFEILRNPKNL' A
#
# COMPACT_ATOMS: atom_id res chain seq x y z
N MET A 1 -8.24 21.70 12.05
CA MET A 1 -7.18 20.68 11.95
C MET A 1 -7.75 19.53 11.12
N LYS A 2 -7.25 19.27 9.90
CA LYS A 2 -7.59 18.01 9.20
C LYS A 2 -6.87 16.91 9.96
N GLN A 3 -7.60 16.05 10.68
CA GLN A 3 -7.03 14.79 11.15
C GLN A 3 -6.49 14.07 9.92
N LEU A 4 -5.17 13.89 9.85
CA LEU A 4 -4.55 13.04 8.86
C LEU A 4 -4.98 11.62 9.16
N SER A 5 -6.05 11.18 8.52
CA SER A 5 -6.52 9.81 8.62
C SER A 5 -5.47 8.90 8.02
N VAL A 6 -4.88 8.06 8.88
CA VAL A 6 -3.98 6.98 8.47
C VAL A 6 -4.83 5.73 8.27
N TYR A 7 -4.84 5.22 7.05
CA TYR A 7 -5.58 4.01 6.70
C TYR A 7 -4.62 2.84 6.61
N ARG A 8 -4.97 1.71 7.21
CA ARG A 8 -4.19 0.46 7.11
C ARG A 8 -4.93 -0.53 6.24
N ILE A 9 -4.23 -1.11 5.28
CA ILE A 9 -4.76 -2.09 4.35
C ILE A 9 -3.85 -3.32 4.41
N ASN A 10 -4.44 -4.45 4.76
CA ASN A 10 -3.75 -5.72 4.76
C ASN A 10 -3.99 -6.45 3.44
N LEU A 11 -2.92 -6.68 2.69
CA LEU A 11 -2.94 -7.32 1.37
C LEU A 11 -3.44 -8.77 1.43
N ASN A 12 -3.40 -9.44 2.58
CA ASN A 12 -3.91 -10.81 2.74
C ASN A 12 -5.44 -10.88 2.63
N ASN A 13 -6.12 -9.75 2.82
CA ASN A 13 -7.57 -9.63 2.62
C ASN A 13 -7.90 -9.12 1.20
N MET A 14 -6.86 -8.91 0.39
CA MET A 14 -6.82 -8.54 -1.02
C MET A 14 -7.12 -9.72 -1.96
N ASP A 15 -8.26 -9.80 -2.62
CA ASP A 15 -8.41 -10.65 -3.81
C ASP A 15 -7.95 -9.88 -5.06
N GLY A 16 -7.00 -10.44 -5.82
CA GLY A 16 -6.57 -9.92 -7.13
C GLY A 16 -5.15 -9.32 -7.16
N ASP A 17 -4.92 -8.44 -8.12
CA ASP A 17 -3.60 -7.94 -8.55
C ASP A 17 -2.98 -6.88 -7.60
N GLY A 18 -3.55 -6.70 -6.41
CA GLY A 18 -3.11 -5.69 -5.43
C GLY A 18 -3.60 -4.26 -5.70
N ALA A 19 -4.43 -4.04 -6.72
CA ALA A 19 -5.11 -2.76 -6.93
C ALA A 19 -6.26 -2.54 -5.93
N PHE A 20 -6.41 -1.32 -5.42
CA PHE A 20 -7.45 -0.95 -4.46
C PHE A 20 -7.91 0.50 -4.61
N LEU A 21 -9.07 0.82 -4.04
CA LEU A 21 -9.57 2.19 -4.00
C LEU A 21 -9.06 2.89 -2.73
N CYS A 22 -8.58 4.12 -2.88
CA CYS A 22 -8.20 4.97 -1.75
C CYS A 22 -9.39 5.09 -0.79
N PRO A 23 -9.25 4.67 0.48
CA PRO A 23 -10.36 4.64 1.43
C PRO A 23 -10.89 6.04 1.79
N SER A 24 -10.13 7.09 1.50
CA SER A 24 -10.54 8.47 1.75
C SER A 24 -11.28 9.15 0.59
N CYS A 25 -11.02 8.76 -0.67
CA CYS A 25 -11.56 9.48 -1.83
C CYS A 25 -11.97 8.61 -3.03
N GLY A 26 -11.77 7.30 -2.96
CA GLY A 26 -12.11 6.36 -4.03
C GLY A 26 -11.15 6.36 -5.23
N ALA A 27 -10.00 7.04 -5.16
CA ALA A 27 -9.00 6.98 -6.23
C ALA A 27 -8.44 5.56 -6.38
N LEU A 28 -8.43 5.00 -7.60
CA LEU A 28 -7.80 3.71 -7.87
C LEU A 28 -6.29 3.80 -7.71
N ILE A 29 -5.72 3.04 -6.77
CA ILE A 29 -4.30 2.87 -6.54
C ILE A 29 -3.93 1.48 -7.03
N SER A 30 -3.02 1.40 -8.00
CA SER A 30 -2.52 0.15 -8.56
C SER A 30 -1.02 0.07 -8.31
N PRO A 31 -0.47 -1.08 -7.91
CA PRO A 31 0.98 -1.25 -7.81
C PRO A 31 1.69 -1.05 -9.17
N ASP A 32 1.01 -1.29 -10.28
CA ASP A 32 1.50 -1.05 -11.65
C ASP A 32 1.48 0.43 -12.09
N ASP A 33 0.93 1.34 -11.27
CA ASP A 33 0.92 2.77 -11.60
C ASP A 33 2.32 3.38 -11.41
N VAL A 34 3.21 3.10 -12.37
CA VAL A 34 4.58 3.66 -12.44
C VAL A 34 4.60 5.15 -12.80
N SER A 35 3.44 5.73 -13.11
CA SER A 35 3.34 7.14 -13.49
C SER A 35 3.53 8.10 -12.32
N GLU A 36 3.50 7.57 -11.09
CA GLU A 36 3.47 8.34 -9.84
C GLU A 36 2.38 9.41 -9.82
N LYS A 37 1.34 9.34 -10.66
CA LYS A 37 0.30 10.37 -10.71
C LYS A 37 -0.70 10.21 -9.58
N THR A 38 -0.92 8.97 -9.15
CA THR A 38 -2.03 8.66 -8.24
C THR A 38 -1.62 8.61 -6.77
N TYR A 39 -0.39 8.17 -6.50
CA TYR A 39 0.19 8.13 -5.17
C TYR A 39 1.70 8.38 -5.22
N LYS A 40 2.30 8.56 -4.05
CA LYS A 40 3.76 8.49 -3.86
C LYS A 40 4.08 7.59 -2.67
N ILE A 41 5.21 6.91 -2.72
CA ILE A 41 5.75 6.19 -1.56
C ILE A 41 6.37 7.23 -0.63
N ILE A 42 6.02 7.21 0.65
CA ILE A 42 6.55 8.15 1.65
C ILE A 42 7.39 7.47 2.73
N ASP A 43 7.24 6.16 2.90
CA ASP A 43 7.99 5.37 3.88
C ASP A 43 7.97 3.89 3.48
N MET A 44 9.04 3.17 3.77
CA MET A 44 9.12 1.72 3.57
C MET A 44 9.84 1.09 4.75
N GLU A 45 9.26 0.01 5.28
CA GLU A 45 9.87 -0.80 6.33
C GLU A 45 10.15 -2.19 5.77
N THR A 46 11.35 -2.72 6.06
CA THR A 46 11.76 -4.08 5.68
C THR A 46 12.00 -4.93 6.91
N TYR A 47 11.89 -6.24 6.75
CA TYR A 47 12.41 -7.22 7.72
C TYR A 47 13.94 -7.30 7.65
N GLU A 48 14.55 -8.04 8.58
CA GLU A 48 16.01 -8.22 8.64
C GLU A 48 16.60 -8.93 7.41
N ASP A 49 15.80 -9.75 6.72
CA ASP A 49 16.17 -10.43 5.47
C ASP A 49 16.05 -9.54 4.22
N GLY A 50 15.69 -8.26 4.40
CA GLY A 50 15.52 -7.28 3.33
C GLY A 50 14.16 -7.35 2.63
N SER A 51 13.28 -8.27 3.02
CA SER A 51 11.93 -8.37 2.46
C SER A 51 11.02 -7.23 2.94
N LEU A 52 10.05 -6.81 2.11
CA LEU A 52 9.14 -5.72 2.46
C LEU A 52 8.25 -6.13 3.65
N LYS A 53 8.11 -5.25 4.64
CA LYS A 53 7.25 -5.43 5.82
C LYS A 53 6.03 -4.53 5.75
N THR A 54 6.25 -3.23 5.56
CA THR A 54 5.16 -2.28 5.31
C THR A 54 5.56 -1.26 4.26
N LEU A 55 4.57 -0.72 3.56
CA LEU A 55 4.75 0.33 2.58
C LEU A 55 3.76 1.46 2.86
N SER A 56 4.26 2.64 3.19
CA SER A 56 3.39 3.82 3.35
C SER A 56 3.29 4.59 2.03
N LEU A 57 2.07 4.73 1.56
CA LEU A 57 1.71 5.52 0.39
C LEU A 57 0.99 6.81 0.83
N MET A 58 1.15 7.86 0.05
CA MET A 58 0.36 9.08 0.15
C MET A 58 -0.42 9.27 -1.13
N CYS A 59 -1.74 9.32 -1.03
CA CYS A 59 -2.61 9.58 -2.18
C CYS A 59 -2.40 11.02 -2.66
N LYS A 60 -2.06 11.20 -3.95
CA LYS A 60 -1.86 12.54 -4.52
C LYS A 60 -3.17 13.29 -4.79
N LYS A 61 -4.32 12.63 -4.72
CA LYS A 61 -5.64 13.26 -4.92
C LYS A 61 -6.23 13.87 -3.65
N CYS A 62 -5.97 13.28 -2.48
CA CYS A 62 -6.61 13.71 -1.21
C CYS A 62 -5.65 13.79 -0.03
N ASP A 63 -4.35 13.55 -0.25
CA ASP A 63 -3.29 13.58 0.76
C ASP A 63 -3.43 12.55 1.90
N ALA A 64 -4.33 11.58 1.76
CA ALA A 64 -4.48 10.49 2.72
C ALA A 64 -3.21 9.63 2.78
N LYS A 65 -2.77 9.31 4.01
CA LYS A 65 -1.71 8.33 4.25
C LYS A 65 -2.33 6.94 4.32
N ILE A 66 -1.80 6.02 3.53
CA ILE A 66 -2.22 4.63 3.45
C ILE A 66 -1.01 3.78 3.79
N VAL A 67 -1.15 2.83 4.69
CA VAL A 67 -0.09 1.90 5.08
C VAL A 67 -0.52 0.52 4.61
N LEU A 68 0.26 -0.05 3.70
CA LEU A 68 0.11 -1.42 3.24
C LEU A 68 0.92 -2.34 4.14
N GLU A 69 0.31 -3.45 4.52
CA GLU A 69 0.87 -4.55 5.32
C GLU A 69 0.43 -5.89 4.72
N GLY A 70 0.97 -7.01 5.20
CA GLY A 70 0.67 -8.33 4.62
C GLY A 70 1.69 -8.80 3.58
N PHE A 71 2.80 -8.09 3.38
CA PHE A 71 3.85 -8.47 2.43
C PHE A 71 4.54 -9.80 2.79
N GLU A 72 4.30 -10.34 3.98
CA GLU A 72 4.84 -11.63 4.39
C GLU A 72 4.42 -12.81 3.50
N ILE A 73 3.28 -12.72 2.82
CA ILE A 73 2.85 -13.76 1.86
C ILE A 73 3.80 -13.89 0.68
N LEU A 74 4.48 -12.79 0.32
CA LEU A 74 5.46 -12.77 -0.77
C LEU A 74 6.81 -13.35 -0.34
N ARG A 75 7.03 -13.55 0.98
CA ARG A 75 8.28 -14.11 1.51
C ARG A 75 8.37 -15.62 1.34
N ASN A 76 7.27 -16.32 1.09
CA ASN A 76 7.24 -17.78 1.15
C ASN A 76 6.85 -18.41 -0.20
N PRO A 77 7.82 -18.83 -1.04
CA PRO A 77 7.56 -19.40 -2.37
C PRO A 77 6.95 -20.83 -2.37
N LYS A 78 6.43 -21.33 -1.24
CA LYS A 78 5.91 -22.71 -1.13
C LYS A 78 4.43 -22.89 -1.53
N ASN A 79 3.79 -21.90 -2.15
CA ASN A 79 2.40 -22.00 -2.63
C ASN A 79 2.28 -21.75 -4.15
N LEU A 80 3.29 -22.15 -4.92
CA LEU A 80 3.20 -22.28 -6.38
C LEU A 80 3.45 -23.74 -6.79
#